data_AF-A0A7L4P7D2-F1
#
_entry.id   AF-A0A7L4P7D2-F1
#
_cell.length_a   1.000
_cell.length_b   1.000
_cell.length_c   1.000
_cell.angle_alpha   90.00
_cell.angle_beta   90.00
_cell.angle_gamma   90.00
#
_symmetry.space_group_name_H-M   'P 1'
#
loop_
_entity.id
_entity.type
_entity.pdbx_description
1 polymer ?
#
loop_
_entity_poly.entity_id
_entity_poly.type
_entity_poly.pdbx_seq_one_letter_code
_entity_poly.pdbx_strand_id
1 'polypeptide(L)'
;MIVLESLVAEASKCQFCGFCEFACPTYRALRMRQFGPRGRINIIKNFDGKISEEAYRGVMTCLSCGACDPQCPAGIKITETIKAFKAYLIRTI
;
A
#
# COMPACT_ATOMS: atom_id res chain seq x y z
N MET A 1 9.89 1.75 -15.57
CA MET A 1 10.21 0.35 -15.23
C MET A 1 10.96 0.23 -13.89
N ILE A 2 12.17 0.80 -13.74
CA ILE A 2 12.99 0.66 -12.51
C ILE A 2 12.25 1.06 -11.22
N VAL A 3 11.48 2.16 -11.24
CA VAL A 3 10.72 2.61 -10.07
C VAL A 3 9.70 1.55 -9.63
N LEU A 4 8.95 0.96 -10.56
CA LEU A 4 7.93 -0.03 -10.22
C LEU A 4 8.55 -1.29 -9.63
N GLU A 5 9.65 -1.78 -10.21
CA GLU A 5 10.38 -2.94 -9.70
C GLU A 5 10.84 -2.74 -8.26
N SER A 6 11.38 -1.56 -7.94
CA SER A 6 11.78 -1.23 -6.57
C SER A 6 10.60 -1.21 -5.57
N LEU A 7 9.42 -0.75 -6.02
CA LEU A 7 8.21 -0.73 -5.19
C LEU A 7 7.68 -2.13 -4.93
N VAL A 8 7.68 -2.99 -5.95
CA VAL A 8 7.29 -4.40 -5.84
C VAL A 8 8.25 -5.14 -4.91
N ALA A 9 9.56 -4.90 -5.02
CA ALA A 9 10.56 -5.49 -4.15
C ALA A 9 10.38 -5.07 -2.67
N GLU A 10 10.15 -3.78 -2.42
CA GLU A 10 9.88 -3.26 -1.07
C GLU A 10 8.58 -3.85 -0.49
N ALA A 11 7.52 -3.90 -1.29
CA ALA A 11 6.23 -4.50 -0.89
C ALA A 11 6.33 -6.02 -0.64
N SER A 12 7.23 -6.71 -1.34
CA SER A 12 7.44 -8.15 -1.22
C SER A 12 7.99 -8.58 0.15
N LYS A 13 8.57 -7.66 0.92
CA LYS A 13 9.00 -7.91 2.31
C LYS A 13 7.83 -8.18 3.27
N CYS A 14 6.59 -7.90 2.85
CA CYS A 14 5.41 -8.04 3.69
C CYS A 14 5.18 -9.48 4.15
N GLN A 15 5.19 -9.68 5.48
CA GLN A 15 4.92 -10.97 6.13
C GLN A 15 3.43 -11.21 6.43
N PHE A 16 2.54 -10.34 5.93
CA PHE A 16 1.09 -10.43 6.11
C PHE A 16 0.55 -10.43 7.55
N CYS A 17 1.38 -10.11 8.55
CA CYS A 17 1.08 -10.18 9.98
C CYS A 17 -0.07 -9.28 10.48
N GLY A 18 -0.32 -8.13 9.83
CA GLY A 18 -1.46 -7.26 10.14
C GLY A 18 -1.26 -6.20 11.23
N PHE A 19 -0.08 -6.08 11.84
CA PHE A 19 0.19 -5.02 12.84
C PHE A 19 -0.09 -3.61 12.33
N CYS A 20 0.25 -3.33 11.08
CA CYS A 20 0.00 -2.03 10.47
C CYS A 20 -1.49 -1.68 10.30
N GLU A 21 -2.40 -2.67 10.27
CA GLU A 21 -3.83 -2.46 10.01
C GLU A 21 -4.51 -1.66 11.13
N PHE A 22 -4.19 -1.99 12.39
CA PHE A 22 -4.85 -1.39 13.57
C PHE A 22 -4.55 0.10 13.73
N ALA A 23 -3.39 0.54 13.27
CA ALA A 23 -3.00 1.95 13.29
C ALA A 23 -3.61 2.77 12.15
N CYS A 24 -4.14 2.13 11.10
CA CYS A 24 -4.60 2.85 9.92
C CYS A 24 -6.00 3.46 10.12
N PRO A 25 -6.17 4.79 9.96
CA PRO A 25 -7.47 5.44 10.13
C PRO A 25 -8.49 5.03 9.05
N THR A 26 -8.05 4.81 7.80
CA THR A 26 -8.97 4.41 6.71
C THR A 26 -9.48 2.98 6.91
N TYR A 27 -8.61 2.08 7.37
CA TYR A 27 -9.03 0.74 7.74
C TYR A 27 -9.96 0.76 8.95
N ARG A 28 -9.69 1.60 9.96
CA ARG A 28 -10.57 1.73 11.13
C ARG A 28 -11.97 2.21 10.76
N ALA A 29 -12.06 3.16 9.83
CA ALA A 29 -13.33 3.71 9.36
C ALA A 29 -14.11 2.73 8.47
N LEU A 30 -13.44 2.08 7.50
CA LEU A 30 -14.11 1.27 6.48
C LEU A 30 -14.17 -0.23 6.83
N ARG A 31 -13.26 -0.71 7.69
CA ARG A 31 -13.11 -2.13 8.09
C ARG A 31 -12.95 -3.13 6.94
N MET A 32 -12.59 -2.63 5.77
CA MET A 32 -12.41 -3.38 4.54
C MET A 32 -10.92 -3.45 4.20
N ARG A 33 -10.41 -4.68 3.96
CA ARG A 33 -8.96 -4.96 3.90
C ARG A 33 -8.23 -4.19 2.81
N GLN A 34 -8.86 -3.98 1.66
CA GLN A 34 -8.31 -3.25 0.52
C GLN A 34 -8.04 -1.77 0.81
N PHE A 35 -8.67 -1.20 1.85
CA PHE A 35 -8.45 0.18 2.31
C PHE A 35 -7.47 0.27 3.49
N GLY A 36 -6.86 -0.83 3.88
CA GLY A 36 -5.82 -0.89 4.90
C GLY A 36 -4.41 -0.92 4.32
N PRO A 37 -3.37 -0.58 5.11
CA PRO A 37 -1.98 -0.51 4.66
C PRO A 37 -1.48 -1.85 4.13
N ARG A 38 -1.84 -2.97 4.77
CA ARG A 38 -1.45 -4.30 4.28
C ARG A 38 -2.15 -4.63 2.96
N GLY A 39 -3.42 -4.29 2.81
CA GLY A 39 -4.14 -4.45 1.53
C GLY A 39 -3.48 -3.67 0.40
N ARG A 40 -3.12 -2.41 0.65
CA ARG A 40 -2.40 -1.55 -0.30
C ARG A 40 -1.03 -2.11 -0.67
N ILE A 41 -0.25 -2.57 0.32
CA ILE A 41 1.04 -3.24 0.07
C ILE A 41 0.84 -4.52 -0.74
N ASN A 42 -0.22 -5.28 -0.48
CA ASN A 42 -0.53 -6.48 -1.27
C ASN A 42 -0.91 -6.13 -2.73
N ILE A 43 -1.61 -5.02 -2.96
CA ILE A 43 -1.90 -4.53 -4.31
C ILE A 43 -0.58 -4.21 -5.04
N ILE A 44 0.33 -3.49 -4.39
CA ILE A 44 1.64 -3.12 -4.96
C ILE A 44 2.47 -4.38 -5.25
N LYS A 45 2.54 -5.31 -4.31
CA LYS A 45 3.28 -6.57 -4.45
C LYS A 45 2.86 -7.39 -5.67
N ASN A 46 1.56 -7.41 -5.98
CA ASN A 46 0.99 -8.23 -7.05
C ASN A 46 0.62 -7.41 -8.30
N PHE A 47 1.12 -6.17 -8.42
CA PHE A 47 0.78 -5.32 -9.54
C PHE A 47 1.50 -5.80 -10.81
N ASP A 48 0.73 -6.09 -11.86
CA ASP A 48 1.18 -6.67 -13.14
C ASP A 48 1.11 -5.67 -14.31
N GLY A 49 0.89 -4.38 -14.01
CA GLY A 49 0.64 -3.34 -15.01
C GLY A 49 -0.85 -3.03 -15.21
N LYS A 50 -1.76 -3.84 -14.67
CA LYS A 50 -3.20 -3.57 -14.67
C LYS A 50 -3.70 -3.39 -13.24
N ILE A 51 -4.72 -2.54 -13.07
CA ILE A 51 -5.36 -2.31 -11.78
C ILE A 51 -6.87 -2.31 -11.96
N SER A 52 -7.59 -2.95 -11.04
CA SER A 52 -9.04 -2.85 -10.98
C SER A 52 -9.45 -1.52 -10.35
N GLU A 53 -10.66 -1.05 -10.67
CA GLU A 53 -11.25 0.16 -10.06
C GLU A 53 -11.24 0.09 -8.52
N GLU A 54 -11.53 -1.09 -7.97
CA GLU A 54 -11.52 -1.31 -6.52
C GLU A 54 -10.11 -1.19 -5.92
N ALA A 55 -9.11 -1.79 -6.56
CA ALA A 55 -7.72 -1.69 -6.10
C ALA A 55 -7.20 -0.25 -6.22
N TYR A 56 -7.57 0.45 -7.30
CA TYR A 56 -7.26 1.86 -7.49
C TYR A 56 -7.85 2.71 -6.34
N ARG A 57 -9.14 2.55 -6.04
CA ARG A 57 -9.77 3.22 -4.88
C ARG A 57 -9.09 2.87 -3.56
N GLY A 58 -8.75 1.60 -3.35
CA GLY A 58 -8.04 1.14 -2.16
C GLY A 58 -6.72 1.89 -1.95
N VAL A 59 -5.94 2.07 -3.02
CA VAL A 59 -4.68 2.83 -2.99
C VAL A 59 -4.93 4.33 -2.81
N MET A 60 -5.86 4.91 -3.56
CA MET A 60 -6.07 6.36 -3.60
C MET A 60 -6.63 6.93 -2.31
N THR A 61 -7.42 6.15 -1.56
CA THR A 61 -7.93 6.53 -0.23
C THR A 61 -6.83 6.63 0.84
N CYS A 62 -5.58 6.23 0.57
CA CYS A 62 -4.50 6.40 1.53
C CYS A 62 -4.26 7.89 1.85
N LEU A 63 -4.36 8.25 3.12
CA LEU A 63 -4.14 9.60 3.64
C LEU A 63 -2.66 9.97 3.81
N SER A 64 -1.75 9.02 3.60
CA SER A 64 -0.30 9.22 3.77
C SER A 64 0.13 9.71 5.18
N CYS A 65 -0.62 9.31 6.22
CA CYS A 65 -0.43 9.81 7.59
C CYS A 65 0.74 9.21 8.38
N GLY A 66 1.44 8.19 7.88
CA GLY A 66 2.60 7.60 8.58
C GLY A 66 2.28 6.61 9.71
N ALA A 67 1.03 6.50 10.17
CA ALA A 67 0.69 5.70 11.35
C ALA A 67 1.04 4.20 11.25
N CYS A 68 1.11 3.66 10.03
CA CYS A 68 1.44 2.25 9.79
C CYS A 68 2.94 1.94 9.84
N ASP A 69 3.81 2.93 9.64
CA ASP A 69 5.26 2.72 9.49
C ASP A 69 5.93 2.17 10.77
N PRO A 70 5.73 2.75 11.98
CA PRO A 70 6.34 2.21 13.20
C PRO A 70 5.75 0.84 13.60
N GLN A 71 4.66 0.42 12.98
CA GLN A 71 3.99 -0.85 13.27
C GLN A 71 4.48 -2.00 12.38
N CYS A 72 5.32 -1.73 11.38
CA CYS A 72 5.76 -2.76 10.44
C CYS A 72 6.98 -3.51 10.97
N PRO A 73 6.87 -4.78 11.42
CA PRO A 73 8.03 -5.55 11.88
C PRO A 73 8.99 -5.92 10.74
N ALA A 74 8.53 -5.88 9.49
CA ALA A 74 9.34 -6.14 8.30
C ALA A 74 10.14 -4.91 7.83
N GLY A 75 10.03 -3.77 8.53
CA GLY A 75 10.78 -2.55 8.22
C GLY A 75 10.39 -1.88 6.90
N ILE A 76 9.20 -2.16 6.36
CA ILE A 76 8.72 -1.58 5.11
C ILE A 76 8.44 -0.10 5.32
N LYS A 77 8.89 0.75 4.41
CA LYS A 77 8.50 2.18 4.37
C LYS A 77 7.09 2.36 3.78
N ILE A 78 6.07 1.77 4.43
CA ILE A 78 4.71 1.60 3.89
C ILE A 78 4.15 2.91 3.31
N THR A 79 4.24 4.01 4.05
CA THR A 79 3.70 5.30 3.61
C THR A 79 4.37 5.79 2.32
N GLU A 80 5.71 5.74 2.25
CA GLU A 80 6.45 6.18 1.07
C GLU A 80 6.24 5.24 -0.12
N THR A 81 6.21 3.92 0.10
CA THR A 81 5.90 2.94 -0.95
C THR A 81 4.52 3.21 -1.57
N ILE A 82 3.50 3.46 -0.74
CA ILE A 82 2.15 3.77 -1.23
C ILE A 82 2.12 5.14 -1.92
N LYS A 83 2.80 6.17 -1.41
CA LYS A 83 2.89 7.49 -2.05
C LYS A 83 3.51 7.40 -3.44
N ALA A 84 4.63 6.67 -3.56
CA ALA A 84 5.30 6.47 -4.83
C ALA A 84 4.43 5.69 -5.82
N PHE A 85 3.70 4.67 -5.34
CA PHE A 85 2.76 3.93 -6.18
C PHE A 85 1.57 4.79 -6.63
N LYS A 86 1.01 5.64 -5.76
CA LYS A 86 -0.01 6.64 -6.16
C LYS A 86 0.51 7.54 -7.28
N ALA A 87 1.73 8.07 -7.14
CA ALA A 87 2.34 8.92 -8.15
C ALA A 87 2.57 8.18 -9.48
N TYR A 88 2.92 6.89 -9.43
CA TYR A 88 3.03 6.04 -10.60
C TYR A 88 1.67 5.89 -11.31
N LEU A 89 0.61 5.52 -10.57
CA LEU A 89 -0.73 5.34 -11.15
C LEU A 89 -1.24 6.62 -11.82
N ILE A 90 -1.12 7.79 -11.17
CA ILE A 90 -1.60 9.08 -11.70
C ILE A 90 -0.87 9.49 -13.00
N ARG A 91 0.37 9.06 -13.20
CA ARG A 91 1.20 9.46 -14.34
C ARG A 91 1.10 8.50 -15.53
N THR A 92 0.50 7.33 -15.34
CA THR A 92 0.61 6.22 -16.30
C THR A 92 -0.74 5.60 -16.65
N ILE A 93 -1.79 5.88 -15.88
CA ILE A 93 -3.17 5.44 -16.10
C ILE A 93 -4.06 6.68 -16.05
#